data_AF-A0A540VV05-F1
#
_entry.id   AF-A0A540VV05-F1
#
_cell.length_a   1.000
_cell.length_b   1.000
_cell.length_c   1.000
_cell.angle_alpha   90.00
_cell.angle_beta   90.00
_cell.angle_gamma   90.00
#
_symmetry.space_group_name_H-M   'P 1'
#
loop_
_entity.id
_entity.type
_entity.pdbx_description
1 polymer ?
#
loop_
_entity_poly.entity_id
_entity_poly.type
_entity_poly.pdbx_seq_one_letter_code
_entity_poly.pdbx_strand_id
1 'polypeptide(L)'
;MIGFRHPMRFPLALSLGVHIAALGGWAMLQDASPDQTAPAGREPARLSVVAPAQHSASATPTDSSVVEPRSPLPELPSEAPAPAQSTPEPEAESEPEPEPELELTEQPAPTPLEPSAGEGVSGKAEEADWKAELQAHLAQYRRYPRRALLRALEGDVRLALDIDAAGRILDHRLASPSRHDLLNEAVHEMVSRANPVPAPPASALAGGRLRITVPVRFTINE
;
A
#
# COMPACT_ATOMS: atom_id res chain seq x y z
N MET A 1 17.84 -19.61 -34.38
CA MET A 1 16.41 -19.99 -34.44
C MET A 1 15.77 -19.50 -33.15
N ILE A 2 14.98 -18.44 -33.25
CA ILE A 2 14.50 -17.63 -32.12
C ILE A 2 13.12 -18.15 -31.70
N GLY A 3 12.98 -18.60 -30.46
CA GLY A 3 11.73 -19.10 -29.89
C GLY A 3 10.80 -17.96 -29.47
N PHE A 4 9.67 -17.84 -30.15
CA PHE A 4 8.57 -16.95 -29.78
C PHE A 4 7.79 -17.55 -28.59
N ARG A 5 7.97 -16.99 -27.39
CA ARG A 5 7.06 -17.23 -26.25
C ARG A 5 5.82 -16.35 -26.44
N HIS A 6 4.66 -17.00 -26.53
CA HIS A 6 3.34 -16.35 -26.62
C HIS A 6 2.99 -15.63 -25.30
N PRO A 7 2.48 -14.38 -25.33
CA PRO A 7 1.77 -13.82 -24.18
C PRO A 7 0.30 -14.25 -24.18
N MET A 8 -0.11 -14.90 -23.09
CA MET A 8 -1.51 -15.19 -22.78
C MET A 8 -2.33 -13.90 -22.73
N ARG A 9 -3.38 -13.83 -23.56
CA ARG A 9 -4.37 -12.76 -23.57
C ARG A 9 -5.40 -13.04 -22.47
N PHE A 10 -5.39 -12.26 -21.40
CA PHE A 10 -6.50 -12.18 -20.44
C PHE A 10 -7.58 -11.22 -21.01
N PRO A 11 -8.80 -11.68 -21.31
CA PRO A 11 -9.90 -10.76 -21.57
C PRO A 11 -10.36 -10.12 -20.25
N LEU A 12 -10.06 -8.83 -20.11
CA LEU A 12 -10.59 -7.94 -19.08
C LEU A 12 -12.07 -7.66 -19.38
N ALA A 13 -12.99 -8.33 -18.69
CA ALA A 13 -14.41 -8.01 -18.77
C ALA A 13 -14.69 -6.70 -18.01
N LEU A 14 -14.83 -5.61 -18.76
CA LEU A 14 -15.25 -4.30 -18.27
C LEU A 14 -16.79 -4.25 -18.29
N SER A 15 -17.42 -4.53 -17.14
CA SER A 15 -18.87 -4.36 -16.98
C SER A 15 -19.16 -3.01 -16.34
N LEU A 16 -19.46 -2.02 -17.18
CA LEU A 16 -20.01 -0.73 -16.78
C LEU A 16 -21.54 -0.80 -16.93
N GLY A 17 -22.23 -1.09 -15.84
CA GLY A 17 -23.69 -1.00 -15.75
C GLY A 17 -24.11 0.16 -14.86
N VAL A 18 -24.22 1.36 -15.44
CA VAL A 18 -24.93 2.50 -14.81
C VAL A 18 -26.43 2.22 -14.93
N HIS A 19 -27.13 2.09 -13.81
CA HIS A 19 -28.56 2.38 -13.73
C HIS A 19 -28.80 3.28 -12.54
N ILE A 20 -28.86 4.58 -12.84
CA ILE A 20 -29.45 5.61 -11.99
C ILE A 20 -30.94 5.30 -11.90
N ALA A 21 -31.41 4.94 -10.72
CA ALA A 21 -32.82 4.98 -10.37
C ALA A 21 -32.96 5.82 -9.10
N ALA A 22 -33.29 7.08 -9.32
CA ALA A 22 -33.67 8.03 -8.30
C ALA A 22 -34.98 7.58 -7.64
N LEU A 23 -34.94 7.25 -6.35
CA LEU A 23 -36.11 7.22 -5.50
C LEU A 23 -35.77 7.97 -4.20
N GLY A 24 -36.43 9.11 -4.05
CA GLY A 24 -36.16 10.11 -3.03
C GLY A 24 -36.43 9.62 -1.61
N GLY A 25 -35.73 10.24 -0.66
CA GLY A 25 -35.99 10.00 0.76
C GLY A 25 -34.90 10.44 1.73
N TRP A 26 -34.21 11.57 1.51
CA TRP A 26 -33.34 12.19 2.52
C TRP A 26 -33.46 13.70 2.45
N ALA A 27 -34.67 14.20 2.69
CA ALA A 27 -34.93 15.62 2.92
C ALA A 27 -35.73 15.75 4.22
N MET A 28 -35.09 15.41 5.34
CA MET A 28 -35.61 15.80 6.66
C MET A 28 -34.48 16.02 7.65
N LEU A 29 -34.48 17.24 8.20
CA LEU A 29 -33.80 17.71 9.41
C LEU A 29 -32.35 18.22 9.29
N GLN A 30 -32.19 19.33 8.55
CA GLN A 30 -31.24 20.36 8.95
C GLN A 30 -32.02 21.53 9.56
N ASP A 31 -32.15 21.53 10.89
CA ASP A 31 -32.55 22.71 11.66
C ASP A 31 -31.58 22.83 12.85
N ALA A 32 -30.49 23.55 12.62
CA ALA A 32 -29.58 23.98 13.66
C ALA A 32 -28.89 25.27 13.20
N SER A 33 -29.54 26.39 13.46
CA SER A 33 -28.88 27.70 13.46
C SER A 33 -29.29 28.44 14.73
N PRO A 34 -28.38 28.58 15.70
CA PRO A 34 -28.40 29.73 16.57
C PRO A 34 -27.28 30.68 16.13
N ASP A 35 -27.74 31.75 15.51
CA ASP A 35 -27.40 33.13 15.85
C ASP A 35 -25.91 33.49 15.99
N GLN A 36 -25.46 34.16 14.95
CA GLN A 36 -24.27 34.98 14.94
C GLN A 36 -24.54 36.25 15.78
N THR A 37 -24.04 36.29 17.01
CA THR A 37 -23.86 37.55 17.73
C THR A 37 -22.46 37.59 18.37
N ALA A 38 -21.59 38.40 17.77
CA ALA A 38 -20.44 39.02 18.39
C ALA A 38 -20.52 40.53 18.06
N PRO A 39 -19.74 41.45 18.66
CA PRO A 39 -18.90 41.40 19.85
C PRO A 39 -19.16 42.60 20.82
N ALA A 40 -18.80 42.52 22.11
CA ALA A 40 -18.38 43.69 22.90
C ALA A 40 -18.05 43.35 24.36
N GLY A 41 -16.89 43.83 24.83
CA GLY A 41 -16.87 44.57 26.10
C GLY A 41 -16.33 43.88 27.35
N ARG A 42 -15.10 44.30 27.72
CA ARG A 42 -14.62 44.60 29.09
C ARG A 42 -14.38 43.45 30.09
N GLU A 43 -13.09 43.20 30.30
CA GLU A 43 -12.34 43.04 31.59
C GLU A 43 -12.93 43.80 32.82
N PRO A 44 -12.41 43.63 34.07
CA PRO A 44 -11.51 42.60 34.63
C PRO A 44 -11.89 42.13 36.08
N ALA A 45 -10.98 41.35 36.68
CA ALA A 45 -10.67 41.27 38.11
C ALA A 45 -11.47 40.31 39.02
N ARG A 46 -10.76 39.27 39.49
CA ARG A 46 -10.43 39.04 40.92
C ARG A 46 -9.56 37.78 41.02
N LEU A 47 -8.24 37.94 41.10
CA LEU A 47 -7.47 37.95 42.35
C LEU A 47 -7.64 36.63 43.14
N SER A 48 -6.71 35.71 42.96
CA SER A 48 -6.33 34.79 44.04
C SER A 48 -4.82 34.61 43.99
N VAL A 49 -4.16 35.39 44.82
CA VAL A 49 -2.76 35.25 45.24
C VAL A 49 -2.73 34.24 46.37
N VAL A 50 -1.90 33.20 46.25
CA VAL A 50 -1.07 32.66 47.34
C VAL A 50 0.24 32.16 46.71
N ALA A 51 1.35 32.76 47.16
CA ALA A 51 2.75 32.54 46.80
C ALA A 51 3.40 31.49 47.75
N PRO A 52 4.75 31.37 47.88
CA PRO A 52 5.81 31.09 46.91
C PRO A 52 6.70 29.87 47.34
N ALA A 53 7.75 29.60 46.55
CA ALA A 53 8.79 28.57 46.69
C ALA A 53 9.52 28.46 48.05
N GLN A 54 9.96 27.25 48.41
CA GLN A 54 11.17 26.94 49.21
C GLN A 54 11.69 25.54 48.80
N HIS A 55 12.83 25.43 48.11
CA HIS A 55 14.17 25.08 48.64
C HIS A 55 14.46 23.60 48.92
N SER A 56 15.60 23.17 48.36
CA SER A 56 16.60 22.20 48.88
C SER A 56 16.18 20.75 49.10
N ALA A 57 16.74 19.80 48.36
CA ALA A 57 18.10 19.23 48.45
C ALA A 57 18.17 17.98 49.34
N SER A 58 18.86 16.96 48.82
CA SER A 58 19.28 15.70 49.47
C SER A 58 18.12 14.77 49.88
N ALA A 59 18.18 13.44 49.74
CA ALA A 59 19.30 12.54 49.58
C ALA A 59 18.81 11.25 48.91
N THR A 60 19.68 10.57 48.16
CA THR A 60 19.63 9.11 48.08
C THR A 60 19.90 8.54 49.47
N PRO A 61 19.19 7.48 49.87
CA PRO A 61 19.92 6.24 50.08
C PRO A 61 19.18 5.02 49.51
N THR A 62 19.98 4.20 48.85
CA THR A 62 19.86 2.75 48.72
C THR A 62 19.12 2.11 49.90
N ASP A 63 18.10 1.31 49.60
CA ASP A 63 17.79 0.16 50.45
C ASP A 63 17.63 -1.09 49.60
N SER A 64 18.34 -2.11 50.06
CA SER A 64 18.46 -3.43 49.46
C SER A 64 17.21 -4.24 49.76
N SER A 65 16.66 -4.92 48.76
CA SER A 65 16.11 -6.26 49.01
C SER A 65 16.60 -7.21 47.94
N VAL A 66 17.73 -7.82 48.24
CA VAL A 66 18.21 -9.10 47.71
C VAL A 66 17.42 -10.24 48.41
N VAL A 67 17.40 -11.42 47.76
CA VAL A 67 16.84 -12.73 48.17
C VAL A 67 15.36 -12.90 47.76
N GLU A 68 14.93 -13.86 46.92
CA GLU A 68 15.33 -15.27 46.84
C GLU A 68 15.03 -15.90 45.45
N PRO A 69 15.86 -16.84 44.95
CA PRO A 69 15.61 -17.57 43.71
C PRO A 69 14.66 -18.74 43.95
N ARG A 70 13.64 -18.89 43.09
CA ARG A 70 12.84 -20.12 43.01
C ARG A 70 12.76 -20.59 41.56
N SER A 71 13.78 -21.35 41.15
CA SER A 71 13.58 -22.41 40.16
C SER A 71 12.98 -23.61 40.89
N PRO A 72 11.94 -24.22 40.32
CA PRO A 72 12.20 -25.55 39.80
C PRO A 72 11.66 -25.71 38.38
N LEU A 73 12.51 -26.31 37.54
CA LEU A 73 12.22 -26.82 36.21
C LEU A 73 11.31 -28.06 36.33
N PRO A 74 10.13 -28.10 35.67
CA PRO A 74 9.43 -29.35 35.41
C PRO A 74 9.83 -29.91 34.04
N GLU A 75 10.07 -31.22 34.01
CA GLU A 75 10.53 -32.01 32.86
C GLU A 75 9.57 -31.99 31.66
N LEU A 76 10.16 -32.15 30.48
CA LEU A 76 9.52 -32.43 29.19
C LEU A 76 8.57 -33.65 29.28
N PRO A 77 7.41 -33.57 28.63
CA PRO A 77 6.97 -34.66 27.76
C PRO A 77 7.10 -34.27 26.30
N SER A 78 8.00 -34.98 25.61
CA SER A 78 8.04 -35.13 24.17
C SER A 78 6.76 -35.80 23.70
N GLU A 79 5.94 -35.12 22.89
CA GLU A 79 5.01 -35.81 22.00
C GLU A 79 4.92 -35.07 20.67
N ALA A 80 5.80 -35.46 19.75
CA ALA A 80 5.54 -35.32 18.33
C ALA A 80 4.65 -36.49 17.90
N PRO A 81 3.55 -36.22 17.18
CA PRO A 81 3.10 -37.14 16.16
C PRO A 81 2.90 -36.40 14.84
N ALA A 82 3.79 -36.67 13.90
CA ALA A 82 3.44 -36.82 12.48
C ALA A 82 3.73 -38.29 12.13
N PRO A 83 3.13 -38.93 11.11
CA PRO A 83 2.02 -38.53 10.23
C PRO A 83 0.95 -39.64 10.10
N ALA A 84 -0.33 -39.30 9.99
CA ALA A 84 -1.34 -40.25 9.49
C ALA A 84 -1.71 -39.86 8.06
N GLN A 85 -1.10 -40.55 7.11
CA GLN A 85 -1.56 -40.62 5.73
C GLN A 85 -2.96 -41.22 5.70
N SER A 86 -3.87 -40.60 4.94
CA SER A 86 -5.02 -41.26 4.34
C SER A 86 -5.53 -40.40 3.20
N THR A 87 -4.91 -40.57 2.04
CA THR A 87 -5.57 -40.41 0.75
C THR A 87 -6.67 -41.48 0.68
N PRO A 88 -7.90 -41.08 0.34
CA PRO A 88 -8.50 -41.70 -0.84
C PRO A 88 -9.08 -40.63 -1.78
N GLU A 89 -8.45 -40.51 -2.94
CA GLU A 89 -9.14 -40.18 -4.19
C GLU A 89 -9.70 -41.51 -4.72
N PRO A 90 -10.98 -41.54 -5.12
CA PRO A 90 -11.21 -41.85 -6.53
C PRO A 90 -12.39 -41.07 -7.14
N GLU A 91 -12.11 -40.57 -8.35
CA GLU A 91 -12.97 -40.56 -9.53
C GLU A 91 -14.49 -40.74 -9.32
N ALA A 92 -15.20 -39.64 -9.54
CA ALA A 92 -16.54 -39.69 -10.12
C ALA A 92 -16.47 -39.02 -11.50
N GLU A 93 -16.13 -39.87 -12.47
CA GLU A 93 -16.70 -39.92 -13.81
C GLU A 93 -17.96 -39.06 -14.00
N SER A 94 -17.87 -38.10 -14.91
CA SER A 94 -19.03 -37.46 -15.52
C SER A 94 -18.65 -37.13 -16.96
N GLU A 95 -18.74 -38.17 -17.77
CA GLU A 95 -18.87 -38.07 -19.21
C GLU A 95 -20.15 -37.29 -19.57
N PRO A 96 -20.05 -36.34 -20.50
CA PRO A 96 -21.06 -36.36 -21.55
C PRO A 96 -20.44 -36.17 -22.94
N GLU A 97 -20.67 -37.18 -23.80
CA GLU A 97 -20.77 -37.06 -25.25
C GLU A 97 -22.29 -37.09 -25.60
N PRO A 98 -22.82 -36.55 -26.72
CA PRO A 98 -22.15 -36.13 -27.96
C PRO A 98 -22.55 -34.75 -28.52
N GLU A 99 -21.78 -34.36 -29.55
CA GLU A 99 -21.95 -33.26 -30.50
C GLU A 99 -23.35 -33.14 -31.12
N PRO A 100 -23.71 -31.92 -31.56
CA PRO A 100 -24.36 -31.74 -32.86
C PRO A 100 -23.48 -30.92 -33.81
N GLU A 101 -23.04 -31.62 -34.86
CA GLU A 101 -23.17 -31.24 -36.27
C GLU A 101 -22.87 -29.77 -36.66
N LEU A 102 -21.65 -29.57 -37.15
CA LEU A 102 -21.29 -28.84 -38.38
C LEU A 102 -22.23 -27.72 -38.85
N GLU A 103 -21.83 -26.47 -38.62
CA GLU A 103 -22.05 -25.40 -39.59
C GLU A 103 -20.69 -24.85 -40.03
N LEU A 104 -20.26 -25.31 -41.20
CA LEU A 104 -19.24 -24.64 -42.02
C LEU A 104 -19.80 -23.27 -42.41
N THR A 105 -19.52 -22.24 -41.63
CA THR A 105 -19.69 -20.86 -42.09
C THR A 105 -18.35 -20.41 -42.68
N GLU A 106 -18.33 -20.27 -44.00
CA GLU A 106 -17.24 -19.69 -44.78
C GLU A 106 -16.74 -18.39 -44.12
N GLN A 107 -15.51 -18.40 -43.63
CA GLN A 107 -14.84 -17.20 -43.13
C GLN A 107 -14.25 -16.44 -44.33
N PRO A 108 -14.69 -15.22 -44.63
CA PRO A 108 -14.07 -14.42 -45.68
C PRO A 108 -12.63 -14.07 -45.28
N ALA A 109 -11.72 -14.15 -46.24
CA ALA A 109 -10.30 -13.88 -46.06
C ALA A 109 -10.05 -12.55 -45.33
N PRO A 110 -9.13 -12.50 -44.33
CA PRO A 110 -8.78 -11.23 -43.72
C PRO A 110 -8.03 -10.37 -44.74
N THR A 111 -8.67 -9.28 -45.15
CA THR A 111 -8.00 -8.14 -45.77
C THR A 111 -6.81 -7.74 -44.89
N PRO A 112 -5.59 -7.55 -45.43
CA PRO A 112 -4.48 -7.01 -44.65
C PRO A 112 -4.85 -5.64 -44.11
N LEU A 113 -5.18 -5.57 -42.82
CA LEU A 113 -5.35 -4.33 -42.09
C LEU A 113 -3.96 -3.73 -41.92
N GLU A 114 -3.69 -2.65 -42.64
CA GLU A 114 -2.53 -1.79 -42.42
C GLU A 114 -2.47 -1.42 -40.92
N PRO A 115 -1.30 -1.52 -40.26
CA PRO A 115 -1.18 -1.11 -38.88
C PRO A 115 -1.36 0.41 -38.82
N SER A 116 -2.58 0.84 -38.48
CA SER A 116 -2.85 2.21 -38.09
C SER A 116 -1.95 2.49 -36.88
N ALA A 117 -0.96 3.35 -37.08
CA ALA A 117 0.03 3.72 -36.08
C ALA A 117 -0.70 4.18 -34.82
N GLY A 118 -0.72 3.31 -33.82
CA GLY A 118 -1.37 3.55 -32.54
C GLY A 118 -0.50 4.47 -31.71
N GLU A 119 -0.61 5.78 -31.94
CA GLU A 119 0.03 6.81 -31.12
C GLU A 119 -0.32 6.67 -29.61
N GLY A 120 -1.41 5.96 -29.28
CA GLY A 120 -1.82 5.67 -27.90
C GLY A 120 -1.21 4.41 -27.25
N VAL A 121 -0.60 3.50 -28.01
CA VAL A 121 0.00 2.27 -27.43
C VAL A 121 1.42 2.53 -26.92
N SER A 122 2.20 3.35 -27.64
CA SER A 122 3.58 3.66 -27.27
C SER A 122 3.68 4.39 -25.92
N GLY A 123 2.86 5.42 -25.69
CA GLY A 123 2.92 6.19 -24.43
C GLY A 123 2.59 5.38 -23.17
N LYS A 124 1.69 4.39 -23.27
CA LYS A 124 1.33 3.53 -22.13
C LYS A 124 2.41 2.48 -21.82
N ALA A 125 3.12 2.01 -22.84
CA ALA A 125 4.27 1.12 -22.66
C ALA A 125 5.43 1.88 -21.98
N GLU A 126 5.74 3.09 -22.47
CA GLU A 126 6.78 3.95 -21.88
C GLU A 126 6.50 4.29 -20.41
N GLU A 127 5.25 4.58 -20.03
CA GLU A 127 4.87 4.84 -18.64
C GLU A 127 5.08 3.60 -17.75
N ALA A 128 4.77 2.40 -18.25
CA ALA A 128 4.92 1.17 -17.51
C ALA A 128 6.40 0.84 -17.26
N ASP A 129 7.25 1.03 -18.28
CA ASP A 129 8.69 0.82 -18.19
C ASP A 129 9.34 1.80 -17.22
N TRP A 130 9.00 3.09 -17.33
CA TRP A 130 9.46 4.10 -16.38
C TRP A 130 9.03 3.79 -14.94
N LYS A 131 7.80 3.31 -14.73
CA LYS A 131 7.34 2.92 -13.39
C LYS A 131 8.13 1.75 -12.82
N ALA A 132 8.53 0.79 -13.65
CA ALA A 132 9.40 -0.31 -13.22
C ALA A 132 10.80 0.20 -12.86
N GLU A 133 11.34 1.14 -13.63
CA GLU A 133 12.61 1.81 -13.33
C GLU A 133 12.53 2.59 -12.00
N LEU A 134 11.46 3.35 -11.78
CA LEU A 134 11.21 4.06 -10.52
C LEU A 134 11.16 3.09 -9.33
N GLN A 135 10.47 1.95 -9.47
CA GLN A 135 10.42 0.94 -8.42
C GLN A 135 11.79 0.33 -8.14
N ALA A 136 12.56 0.03 -9.17
CA ALA A 136 13.93 -0.49 -9.02
C ALA A 136 14.84 0.54 -8.34
N HIS A 137 14.74 1.81 -8.70
CA HIS A 137 15.48 2.89 -8.06
C HIS A 137 15.12 3.00 -6.58
N LEU A 138 13.83 3.06 -6.23
CA LEU A 138 13.38 3.09 -4.84
C LEU A 138 13.82 1.84 -4.06
N ALA A 139 13.81 0.67 -4.70
CA ALA A 139 14.26 -0.58 -4.10
C ALA A 139 15.74 -0.53 -3.67
N GLN A 140 16.61 0.16 -4.41
CA GLN A 140 18.03 0.32 -4.06
C GLN A 140 18.23 1.15 -2.77
N TYR A 141 17.35 2.11 -2.50
CA TYR A 141 17.40 2.95 -1.30
C TYR A 141 16.60 2.40 -0.12
N ARG A 142 15.95 1.24 -0.30
CA ARG A 142 15.16 0.57 0.73
C ARG A 142 16.10 0.03 1.80
N ARG A 143 16.06 0.66 2.98
CA ARG A 143 16.86 0.23 4.13
C ARG A 143 15.96 -0.35 5.21
N TYR A 144 16.13 -1.62 5.50
CA TYR A 144 15.39 -2.29 6.56
C TYR A 144 15.85 -1.77 7.94
N PRO A 145 14.97 -1.17 8.76
CA PRO A 145 15.33 -0.77 10.12
C PRO A 145 15.79 -1.98 10.93
N ARG A 146 16.89 -1.84 11.68
CA ARG A 146 17.44 -2.93 12.50
C ARG A 146 16.41 -3.48 13.49
N ARG A 147 15.61 -2.60 14.09
CA ARG A 147 14.51 -2.97 15.00
C ARG A 147 13.40 -3.77 14.31
N ALA A 148 13.16 -3.53 13.03
CA ALA A 148 12.14 -4.24 12.27
C ALA A 148 12.64 -5.62 11.79
N LEU A 149 13.94 -5.74 11.44
CA LEU A 149 14.60 -7.03 11.18
C LEU A 149 14.58 -7.95 12.40
N LEU A 150 14.94 -7.43 13.59
CA LEU A 150 14.97 -8.22 14.83
C LEU A 150 13.60 -8.76 15.23
N ARG A 151 12.52 -8.08 14.80
CA ARG A 151 11.13 -8.48 15.08
C ARG A 151 10.47 -9.20 13.91
N ALA A 152 11.24 -9.51 12.87
CA ALA A 152 10.76 -10.11 11.63
C ALA A 152 9.49 -9.43 11.07
N LEU A 153 9.41 -8.10 11.16
CA LEU A 153 8.26 -7.37 10.61
C LEU A 153 8.32 -7.48 9.10
N GLU A 154 7.19 -7.52 8.41
CA GLU A 154 7.07 -7.52 6.94
C GLU A 154 5.78 -6.79 6.57
N GLY A 155 5.69 -6.32 5.33
CA GLY A 155 4.47 -5.68 4.83
C GLY A 155 4.68 -4.84 3.58
N ASP A 156 3.57 -4.37 3.02
CA ASP A 156 3.56 -3.40 1.93
C ASP A 156 3.13 -2.01 2.43
N VAL A 157 3.69 -0.98 1.78
CA VAL A 157 3.33 0.42 1.99
C VAL A 157 3.05 1.01 0.61
N ARG A 158 1.89 1.64 0.43
CA ARG A 158 1.59 2.39 -0.81
C ARG A 158 2.03 3.84 -0.64
N LEU A 159 3.02 4.24 -1.42
CA LEU A 159 3.62 5.56 -1.40
C LEU A 159 3.09 6.38 -2.56
N ALA A 160 2.47 7.52 -2.28
CA ALA A 160 2.09 8.50 -3.28
C ALA A 160 3.16 9.59 -3.38
N LEU A 161 3.61 9.85 -4.62
CA LEU A 161 4.66 10.81 -4.95
C LEU A 161 4.11 11.86 -5.91
N ASP A 162 4.55 13.11 -5.73
CA ASP A 162 4.44 14.20 -6.70
C ASP A 162 5.86 14.51 -7.18
N ILE A 163 6.12 14.35 -8.48
CA ILE A 163 7.45 14.40 -9.09
C ILE A 163 7.44 15.44 -10.21
N ASP A 164 8.50 16.25 -10.31
CA ASP A 164 8.67 17.21 -11.41
C ASP A 164 9.20 16.53 -12.71
N ALA A 165 9.20 17.27 -13.81
CA ALA A 165 9.73 16.80 -15.09
C ALA A 165 11.24 16.43 -15.06
N ALA A 166 11.98 16.86 -14.03
CA ALA A 166 13.41 16.58 -13.85
C ALA A 166 13.66 15.39 -12.91
N GLY A 167 12.62 14.75 -12.36
CA GLY A 167 12.75 13.63 -11.42
C GLY A 167 12.98 14.05 -9.96
N ARG A 168 12.75 15.31 -9.60
CA ARG A 168 12.76 15.75 -8.19
C ARG A 168 11.42 15.45 -7.55
N ILE A 169 11.46 14.95 -6.32
CA ILE A 169 10.26 14.70 -5.53
C ILE A 169 9.82 16.03 -4.91
N LEU A 170 8.65 16.51 -5.30
CA LEU A 170 8.03 17.73 -4.80
C LEU A 170 7.28 17.48 -3.49
N ASP A 171 6.54 16.37 -3.43
CA ASP A 171 5.76 15.96 -2.26
C ASP A 171 5.69 14.42 -2.17
N HIS A 172 5.56 13.90 -0.95
CA HIS A 172 5.34 12.48 -0.73
C HIS A 172 4.41 12.23 0.46
N ARG A 173 3.57 11.21 0.34
CA ARG A 173 2.66 10.78 1.42
C ARG A 173 2.38 9.29 1.36
N LEU A 174 2.06 8.70 2.51
CA LEU A 174 1.63 7.31 2.57
C LEU A 174 0.14 7.23 2.20
N ALA A 175 -0.16 6.73 1.01
CA ALA A 175 -1.53 6.48 0.57
C ALA A 175 -2.16 5.31 1.32
N SER A 176 -1.34 4.33 1.70
CA SER A 176 -1.73 3.21 2.54
C SER A 176 -0.53 2.85 3.42
N PRO A 177 -0.51 3.25 4.69
CA PRO A 177 0.55 2.85 5.60
C PRO A 177 0.45 1.35 5.90
N SER A 178 1.58 0.75 6.29
CA SER A 178 1.55 -0.58 6.90
C SER A 178 1.06 -0.50 8.34
N ARG A 179 0.70 -1.65 8.91
CA ARG A 179 0.41 -1.79 10.36
C ARG A 179 1.62 -1.58 11.28
N HIS A 180 2.81 -1.35 10.71
CA HIS A 180 4.06 -1.26 11.46
C HIS A 180 4.70 0.12 11.23
N ASP A 181 4.67 0.98 12.25
CA ASP A 181 5.21 2.35 12.15
C ASP A 181 6.68 2.40 11.76
N LEU A 182 7.47 1.39 12.16
CA LEU A 182 8.86 1.28 11.76
C LEU A 182 9.04 1.15 10.24
N LEU A 183 8.14 0.46 9.54
CA LEU A 183 8.21 0.34 8.09
C LEU A 183 7.76 1.65 7.43
N ASN A 184 6.78 2.32 8.02
CA ASN A 184 6.29 3.62 7.55
C ASN A 184 7.40 4.70 7.64
N GLU A 185 8.10 4.76 8.77
CA GLU A 185 9.28 5.64 8.97
C GLU A 185 10.40 5.32 7.97
N ALA A 186 10.67 4.02 7.74
CA ALA A 186 11.68 3.60 6.77
C ALA A 186 11.39 4.08 5.34
N VAL A 187 10.11 4.18 4.96
CA VAL A 187 9.70 4.70 3.65
C VAL A 187 9.98 6.20 3.53
N HIS A 188 9.71 7.00 4.57
CA HIS A 188 10.05 8.43 4.56
C HIS A 188 11.57 8.65 4.37
N GLU A 189 12.37 7.90 5.12
CA GLU A 189 13.82 7.92 4.99
C GLU A 189 14.31 7.43 3.61
N MET A 190 13.65 6.42 3.05
CA MET A 190 13.94 5.92 1.71
C MET A 190 13.70 7.00 0.64
N VAL A 191 12.57 7.71 0.70
CA VAL A 191 12.22 8.77 -0.25
C VAL A 191 13.22 9.92 -0.19
N SER A 192 13.61 10.33 1.01
CA SER A 192 14.61 11.38 1.22
C SER A 192 15.95 11.03 0.56
N ARG A 193 16.40 9.77 0.68
CA ARG A 193 17.65 9.28 0.08
C ARG A 193 17.57 9.02 -1.42
N ALA A 194 16.40 8.64 -1.92
CA ALA A 194 16.20 8.29 -3.32
C ALA A 194 16.07 9.52 -4.23
N ASN A 195 16.04 10.73 -3.68
CA ASN A 195 15.97 11.97 -4.47
C ASN A 195 17.34 12.30 -5.08
N PRO A 196 17.46 12.54 -6.40
CA PRO A 196 16.40 12.51 -7.42
C PRO A 196 16.07 11.11 -7.96
N VAL A 197 14.82 10.94 -8.38
CA VAL A 197 14.30 9.72 -9.02
C VAL A 197 14.42 9.80 -10.55
N PRO A 198 14.24 8.70 -11.29
CA PRO A 198 14.24 8.73 -12.76
C PRO A 198 13.23 9.73 -13.31
N ALA A 199 13.66 10.55 -14.27
CA ALA A 199 12.81 11.58 -14.86
C ALA A 199 11.61 10.94 -15.59
N PRO A 200 10.38 11.41 -15.35
CA PRO A 200 9.19 10.84 -15.96
C PRO A 200 9.09 11.16 -17.46
N PRO A 201 8.48 10.27 -18.27
CA PRO A 201 8.25 10.54 -19.68
C PRO A 201 7.25 11.69 -19.86
N ALA A 202 7.42 12.47 -20.92
CA ALA A 202 6.58 13.63 -21.21
C ALA A 202 5.10 13.27 -21.38
N SER A 203 4.80 12.04 -21.83
CA SER A 203 3.47 11.48 -21.98
C SER A 203 2.72 11.32 -20.65
N ALA A 204 3.42 11.13 -19.53
CA ALA A 204 2.83 10.96 -18.20
C ALA A 204 2.68 12.29 -17.43
N LEU A 205 3.33 13.36 -17.87
CA LEU A 205 3.32 14.65 -17.17
C LEU A 205 2.00 15.40 -17.38
N ALA A 206 1.35 15.76 -16.28
CA ALA A 206 0.16 16.62 -16.26
C ALA A 206 0.52 18.01 -15.73
N GLY A 207 0.79 18.95 -16.65
CA GLY A 207 1.17 20.32 -16.29
C GLY A 207 2.55 20.39 -15.61
N GLY A 208 3.53 19.61 -16.11
CA GLY A 208 4.92 19.62 -15.63
C GLY A 208 5.19 18.81 -14.36
N ARG A 209 4.18 18.10 -13.86
CA ARG A 209 4.28 17.21 -12.69
C ARG A 209 3.61 15.88 -12.95
N LEU A 210 4.06 14.85 -12.24
CA LEU A 210 3.47 13.52 -12.25
C LEU A 210 3.11 13.10 -10.84
N ARG A 211 1.86 12.66 -10.67
CA ARG A 211 1.39 12.06 -9.41
C ARG A 211 1.18 10.58 -9.61
N ILE A 212 1.95 9.78 -8.87
CA ILE A 212 1.89 8.31 -8.97
C ILE A 212 1.84 7.68 -7.58
N THR A 213 1.20 6.52 -7.48
CA THR A 213 1.27 5.66 -6.30
C THR A 213 2.07 4.41 -6.63
N VAL A 214 3.13 4.16 -5.86
CA VAL A 214 4.00 3.00 -6.00
C VAL A 214 3.94 2.12 -4.75
N PRO A 215 3.82 0.79 -4.88
CA PRO A 215 3.95 -0.12 -3.75
C PRO A 215 5.42 -0.29 -3.37
N VAL A 216 5.71 -0.21 -2.08
CA VAL A 216 7.02 -0.52 -1.49
C VAL A 216 6.82 -1.75 -0.60
N ARG A 217 7.46 -2.85 -0.96
CA ARG A 217 7.36 -4.12 -0.22
C ARG A 217 8.58 -4.30 0.68
N PHE A 218 8.35 -4.70 1.92
CA PHE A 218 9.39 -5.11 2.87
C PHE A 218 9.25 -6.61 3.15
N THR A 219 10.24 -7.37 2.72
CA THR A 219 10.40 -8.81 2.94
C THR A 219 11.81 -9.08 3.44
N ILE A 220 11.97 -10.12 4.25
CA ILE A 220 13.27 -10.43 4.89
C ILE A 220 14.13 -11.36 4.03
N ASN A 221 13.53 -12.02 3.03
CA ASN A 221 14.16 -13.04 2.19
C ASN A 221 14.49 -12.55 0.76
N GLU A 222 14.81 -11.26 0.57
CA GLU A 222 15.20 -10.72 -0.75
C GLU A 222 16.70 -10.81 -1.02
#